data_AF-A0A0K0D8Z6-F1
#
_entry.id   AF-A0A0K0D8Z6-F1
#
_cell.length_a   1.000
_cell.length_b   1.000
_cell.length_c   1.000
_cell.angle_alpha   90.00
_cell.angle_beta   90.00
_cell.angle_gamma   90.00
#
_symmetry.space_group_name_H-M   'P 1'
#
loop_
_entity.id
_entity.type
_entity.pdbx_description
1 polymer ?
#
loop_
_entity_poly.entity_id
_entity_poly.type
_entity_poly.pdbx_seq_one_letter_code
_entity_poly.pdbx_strand_id
1 'polypeptide(L)' 'MIGVSETMNLGIKMGLDPKVLAGIINTSSGRCWSSDTYNPVPGMIEGIPSSNGYQGGFGCTLMAKVIEFQNFSKFWVGR' A
#
# COMPACT_ATOMS: atom_id res chain seq x y z
N MET A 1 0.20 3.78 -1.08
CA MET A 1 -0.33 2.48 -0.59
C MET A 1 -1.82 2.51 -0.20
N ILE A 2 -2.51 3.66 -0.29
CA ILE A 2 -3.91 3.80 0.13
C ILE A 2 -4.83 2.86 -0.67
N GLY A 3 -4.80 2.93 -2.02
CA GLY A 3 -5.71 2.13 -2.86
C GLY A 3 -5.59 0.60 -2.67
N VAL A 4 -4.37 0.08 -2.49
CA VAL A 4 -4.17 -1.36 -2.20
C VAL A 4 -4.75 -1.71 -0.82
N SER A 5 -4.52 -0.87 0.19
CA SER A 5 -5.04 -1.08 1.54
C SER A 5 -6.57 -1.09 1.57
N GLU A 6 -7.20 -0.15 0.86
CA GLU A 6 -8.66 -0.06 0.74
C GLU A 6 -9.25 -1.28 0.02
N THR A 7 -8.63 -1.68 -1.10
CA THR A 7 -9.08 -2.83 -1.89
C THR A 7 -9.00 -4.11 -1.08
N MET A 8 -7.88 -4.34 -0.38
CA MET A 8 -7.69 -5.50 0.47
C MET A 8 -8.68 -5.52 1.64
N ASN A 9 -8.86 -4.39 2.33
CA ASN A 9 -9.81 -4.28 3.43
C ASN A 9 -11.26 -4.52 2.98
N LEU A 10 -11.64 -3.98 1.82
CA LEU A 10 -12.96 -4.21 1.24
C LEU A 10 -13.18 -5.69 0.92
N GLY A 11 -12.23 -6.33 0.25
CA GLY A 11 -12.32 -7.74 -0.12
C GLY A 11 -12.36 -8.67 1.10
N ILE A 12 -11.55 -8.40 2.13
CA ILE A 12 -11.59 -9.16 3.40
C ILE A 12 -12.97 -9.03 4.06
N LYS A 13 -13.54 -7.83 4.10
CA LYS A 13 -14.90 -7.61 4.65
C LYS A 13 -15.99 -8.29 3.83
N MET A 14 -15.77 -8.48 2.53
CA MET A 14 -16.65 -9.26 1.66
C MET A 14 -16.46 -10.78 1.81
N GLY A 15 -15.56 -11.23 2.69
CA GLY A 15 -15.30 -12.65 2.95
C GLY A 15 -14.29 -13.30 1.99
N LEU A 16 -13.55 -12.50 1.22
CA LEU A 16 -12.48 -13.02 0.36
C LEU A 16 -11.24 -13.35 1.19
N ASP A 17 -10.57 -14.45 0.86
CA ASP A 17 -9.24 -14.75 1.39
C ASP A 17 -8.24 -13.68 0.86
N PRO A 18 -7.54 -12.95 1.75
CA PRO A 18 -6.55 -11.95 1.34
C PRO A 18 -5.45 -12.51 0.45
N LYS A 19 -5.03 -13.77 0.62
CA LYS A 19 -4.00 -14.40 -0.23
C LYS A 19 -4.48 -14.60 -1.65
N VAL A 20 -5.72 -15.09 -1.80
CA VAL A 20 -6.35 -15.28 -3.11
C VAL A 20 -6.58 -13.93 -3.79
N LEU A 21 -7.10 -12.95 -3.05
CA LEU A 21 -7.33 -11.60 -3.56
C LEU A 21 -6.04 -10.93 -4.04
N ALA A 22 -4.97 -11.00 -3.25
CA ALA A 22 -3.67 -10.44 -3.66
C ALA A 22 -3.09 -11.17 -4.87
N GLY A 23 -3.26 -12.49 -4.97
CA GLY A 23 -2.87 -13.26 -6.16
C GLY A 23 -3.58 -12.74 -7.41
N ILE A 24 -4.89 -12.54 -7.34
CA ILE A 24 -5.68 -11.98 -8.45
C ILE A 24 -5.20 -10.57 -8.81
N ILE A 25 -5.05 -9.69 -7.83
CA ILE A 25 -4.57 -8.31 -8.06
C ILE A 25 -3.20 -8.31 -8.75
N ASN A 26 -2.28 -9.17 -8.30
CA ASN A 26 -0.90 -9.23 -8.78
C ASN A 26 -0.75 -9.88 -10.17
N THR A 27 -1.77 -10.61 -10.65
CA THR A 27 -1.84 -11.14 -12.02
C THR A 27 -2.74 -10.29 -12.93
N SER A 28 -3.38 -9.26 -12.40
CA SER A 28 -4.32 -8.39 -13.12
C SER A 28 -3.75 -6.99 -13.38
N SER A 29 -4.55 -6.12 -13.99
CA SER A 29 -4.22 -4.70 -14.21
C SER A 29 -4.02 -3.88 -12.94
N GLY A 30 -4.53 -4.35 -11.79
CA GLY A 30 -4.36 -3.72 -10.49
C GLY A 30 -2.98 -3.92 -9.84
N ARG A 31 -2.09 -4.69 -10.48
CA ARG A 31 -0.75 -4.97 -9.96
C ARG A 31 0.05 -3.67 -9.79
N CYS A 32 0.65 -3.49 -8.62
CA CYS A 32 1.65 -2.47 -8.37
C CYS A 32 2.69 -2.93 -7.34
N TRP A 33 3.78 -2.19 -7.17
CA TRP A 33 4.83 -2.51 -6.20
C TRP A 33 4.29 -2.68 -4.77
N SER A 34 3.29 -1.88 -4.40
CA SER A 34 2.64 -1.97 -3.09
C SER A 34 1.78 -3.21 -2.90
N SER A 35 1.35 -3.89 -3.96
CA SER A 35 0.51 -5.10 -3.86
C SER A 35 1.33 -6.39 -3.92
N ASP A 36 2.44 -6.39 -4.68
CA ASP A 36 3.26 -7.59 -4.90
C ASP A 36 4.47 -7.71 -3.96
N THR A 37 5.12 -6.59 -3.62
CA THR A 37 6.40 -6.58 -2.92
C THR A 37 6.25 -6.03 -1.50
N TYR A 38 5.31 -5.12 -1.29
CA TYR A 38 5.13 -4.41 0.00
C TYR A 38 3.68 -4.44 0.49
N ASN A 39 3.04 -5.61 0.45
CA ASN A 39 1.60 -5.72 0.74
C ASN A 39 1.24 -5.18 2.15
N PRO A 40 0.22 -4.30 2.29
CA PRO A 40 -0.12 -3.68 3.57
C PRO A 40 -0.82 -4.62 4.57
N VAL A 41 -1.29 -5.80 4.14
CA VAL A 41 -1.98 -6.75 5.01
C VAL A 41 -0.96 -7.60 5.79
N PRO A 42 -1.09 -7.73 7.12
CA PRO A 42 -0.17 -8.52 7.95
C PRO A 42 -0.12 -9.99 7.56
N GLY A 43 1.06 -10.59 7.61
CA GLY A 43 1.25 -12.03 7.39
C GLY A 43 1.17 -12.48 5.93
N MET A 44 1.12 -11.54 4.98
CA MET A 44 1.10 -11.83 3.54
C MET A 44 2.48 -12.14 2.98
N ILE A 45 3.46 -11.31 3.30
CA ILE A 45 4.84 -11.40 2.82
C ILE A 45 5.75 -11.31 4.04
N GLU A 46 6.75 -12.18 4.14
CA GLU A 46 7.75 -12.14 5.21
C GLU A 46 8.77 -11.00 4.98
N GLY A 47 9.32 -10.45 6.06
CA GLY A 47 10.39 -9.45 5.97
C GLY A 47 9.97 -8.02 5.60
N ILE A 48 8.67 -7.73 5.48
CA ILE A 48 8.14 -6.37 5.28
C ILE A 48 7.46 -5.83 6.55
N PRO A 49 7.29 -4.50 6.70
CA PRO A 49 6.77 -3.92 7.94
C PRO A 49 5.38 -4.41 8.33
N SER A 50 4.49 -4.69 7.37
CA SER A 50 3.14 -5.21 7.69
C SER A 50 3.18 -6.53 8.48
N SER A 51 4.23 -7.34 8.30
CA SER A 51 4.44 -8.59 9.04
C SER A 51 5.25 -8.40 10.34
N ASN A 52 5.67 -7.17 10.67
CA ASN A 52 6.41 -6.84 11.89
C ASN A 52 5.76 -5.65 12.63
N GLY A 53 4.43 -5.64 12.74
CA GLY A 53 3.69 -4.61 13.48
C GLY A 53 3.90 -3.18 12.93
N TYR A 54 4.18 -3.06 11.63
CA TYR A 54 4.49 -1.81 10.93
C TYR A 54 5.72 -1.06 11.43
N GLN A 55 6.66 -1.76 12.09
CA GLN A 55 7.91 -1.18 12.54
C GLN A 55 8.96 -1.09 11.43
N GLY A 56 9.79 -0.04 11.48
CA GLY A 56 10.85 0.20 10.50
C GLY A 56 10.32 0.69 9.14
N GLY A 57 11.12 0.52 8.09
CA GLY A 57 10.75 0.92 6.73
C GLY A 57 10.68 2.43 6.53
N PHE A 58 9.74 2.88 5.68
CA PHE A 58 9.53 4.30 5.38
C PHE A 58 8.42 4.88 6.26
N GLY A 59 8.80 5.72 7.23
CA GLY A 59 7.89 6.23 8.24
C GLY A 59 6.78 7.13 7.69
N CYS A 60 5.58 7.04 8.29
CA CYS A 60 4.41 7.82 7.89
C CYS A 60 4.66 9.33 7.94
N THR A 61 5.42 9.82 8.93
CA THR A 61 5.78 11.24 9.04
C THR A 61 6.59 11.72 7.84
N LEU A 62 7.51 10.89 7.34
CA LEU A 62 8.33 11.22 6.18
C LEU A 62 7.48 11.16 4.90
N MET A 63 6.56 10.19 4.78
CA MET A 63 5.61 10.14 3.66
C MET A 63 4.72 11.39 3.61
N ALA A 64 4.19 11.83 4.76
CA ALA A 64 3.41 13.06 4.84
C ALA A 64 4.22 14.26 4.38
N LYS A 65 5.50 14.35 4.78
CA LYS A 65 6.39 15.43 4.34
C LYS A 65 6.66 15.41 2.84
N VAL A 66 6.84 14.23 2.24
CA VAL A 66 7.02 14.08 0.78
C VAL A 66 5.77 14.50 0.01
N ILE A 67 4.57 14.14 0.49
CA ILE A 67 3.30 14.57 -0.13
C ILE A 67 3.13 16.09 -0.01
N GLU A 68 3.44 16.67 1.15
CA GLU A 68 3.40 18.12 1.34
C GLU A 68 4.35 18.84 0.36
N PHE A 69 5.57 18.33 0.20
CA PHE A 69 6.52 18.86 -0.76
C PHE A 69 6.01 18.73 -2.21
N GLN A 70 5.38 17.61 -2.57
CA GLN A 70 4.75 17.46 -3.88
C GLN A 70 3.65 18.50 -4.12
N ASN A 71 2.80 18.74 -3.13
CA ASN A 71 1.71 19.71 -3.22
C ASN A 71 2.25 21.14 -3.38
N PHE A 72 3.30 21.49 -2.63
CA PHE A 72 3.99 22.77 -2.79
C PHE A 72 4.61 22.90 -4.19
N SER A 73 5.27 21.86 -4.68
CA SER A 73 5.85 21.83 -6.02
C SER A 73 4.78 22.05 -7.11
N LYS A 74 3.61 21.41 -7.01
CA LYS A 74 2.49 21.62 -7.95
C LYS A 74 2.00 23.07 -7.97
N PHE A 75 1.85 23.68 -6.78
CA PHE A 75 1.50 25.09 -6.66
C PHE A 75 2.49 26.01 -7.38
N TRP A 76 3.79 25.77 -7.24
CA TRP A 76 4.83 26.55 -7.93
C TRP A 76 4.88 26.32 -9.44
N VAL A 77 4.60 25.10 -9.90
CA VAL A 77 4.57 24.76 -11.34
C VAL A 77 3.23 25.18 -12.00
N GLY A 78 2.32 25.79 -11.25
CA GLY A 78 1.04 26.30 -11.76
C GLY A 78 0.09 25.20 -12.25
N ARG A 79 0.20 24.00 -11.69
CA ARG A 79 -0.71 22.87 -11.95
C ARG A 79 -1.63 22.59 -10.77
#